data_AF-A0A2W5Z1S5-F1
#
_entry.id   AF-A0A2W5Z1S5-F1
#
_cell.length_a   1.000
_cell.length_b   1.000
_cell.length_c   1.000
_cell.angle_alpha   90.00
_cell.angle_beta   90.00
_cell.angle_gamma   90.00
#
_symmetry.space_group_name_H-M   'P 1'
#
loop_
_entity.id
_entity.type
_entity.pdbx_description
1 polymer ?
#
loop_
_entity_poly.entity_id
_entity_poly.type
_entity_poly.pdbx_seq_one_letter_code
_entity_poly.pdbx_strand_id
1 'polypeptide(L)'
;EALLDLFGTPERWGTSLKTMLWTHAAMVVPGFEGTTTVKLAVPTSFDLSMAPTKYFFALENGDVPLTFQFSGTVFYRDSAGALMTERISWSKEARFRLPVSVWSELMDRHYPDGAWLCLRRDVFDRLYRYKARRAVPTWETVVDELLEKASAEAVP
;
A
#
# COMPACT_ATOMS: atom_id res chain seq x y z
N GLU A 1 -12.73 12.42 -4.92
CA GLU A 1 -11.60 13.32 -4.64
C GLU A 1 -10.27 12.62 -4.37
N ALA A 2 -10.22 11.49 -3.64
CA ALA A 2 -8.97 10.82 -3.25
C ALA A 2 -8.02 10.44 -4.42
N LEU A 3 -8.55 10.18 -5.62
CA LEU A 3 -7.75 9.88 -6.82
C LEU A 3 -7.13 11.12 -7.50
N LEU A 4 -7.57 12.35 -7.18
CA LEU A 4 -7.02 13.57 -7.76
C LEU A 4 -5.53 13.70 -7.46
N ASP A 5 -5.12 13.34 -6.25
CA ASP A 5 -3.73 13.40 -5.80
C ASP A 5 -2.84 12.35 -6.51
N LEU A 6 -3.42 11.26 -7.01
CA LEU A 6 -2.69 10.21 -7.72
C LEU A 6 -2.64 10.42 -9.24
N PHE A 7 -3.77 10.76 -9.84
CA PHE A 7 -3.94 10.72 -11.29
C PHE A 7 -4.33 12.06 -11.90
N GLY A 8 -4.55 13.10 -11.09
CA GLY A 8 -5.11 14.38 -11.51
C GLY A 8 -6.60 14.28 -11.82
N THR A 9 -7.11 15.22 -12.61
CA THR A 9 -8.53 15.23 -13.01
C THR A 9 -8.86 14.02 -13.89
N PRO A 10 -10.13 13.53 -13.87
CA PRO A 10 -10.54 12.33 -14.61
C PRO A 10 -10.14 12.31 -16.09
N GLU A 11 -10.12 13.47 -16.75
CA GLU A 11 -9.75 13.62 -18.17
C GLU A 11 -8.28 13.26 -18.44
N ARG A 12 -7.43 13.28 -17.40
CA ARG A 12 -5.99 12.97 -17.50
C ARG A 12 -5.64 11.52 -17.19
N TRP A 13 -6.57 10.74 -16.65
CA TRP A 13 -6.30 9.39 -16.16
C TRP A 13 -5.72 8.46 -17.24
N GLY A 14 -6.17 8.59 -18.49
CA GLY A 14 -5.64 7.79 -19.61
C GLY A 14 -4.14 7.96 -19.87
N THR A 15 -3.51 9.03 -19.35
CA THR A 15 -2.08 9.32 -19.51
C THR A 15 -1.28 9.24 -18.20
N SER A 16 -1.95 9.31 -17.05
CA SER A 16 -1.31 9.29 -15.72
C SER A 16 -1.33 7.92 -15.05
N LEU A 17 -2.08 6.96 -15.59
CA LEU A 17 -2.07 5.56 -15.16
C LEU A 17 -0.69 4.93 -15.38
N LYS A 18 0.14 4.99 -14.34
CA LYS A 18 1.44 4.30 -14.27
C LYS A 18 1.31 3.08 -13.37
N THR A 19 2.00 2.01 -13.74
CA THR A 19 2.18 0.87 -12.84
C THR A 19 2.88 1.33 -11.58
N MET A 20 2.29 1.02 -10.44
CA MET A 20 2.85 1.34 -9.12
C MET A 20 3.35 0.05 -8.47
N LEU A 21 4.61 0.02 -8.09
CA LEU A 21 5.14 -1.08 -7.29
C LEU A 21 4.49 -1.04 -5.92
N TRP A 22 3.73 -2.08 -5.58
CA TRP A 22 3.19 -2.24 -4.23
C TRP A 22 4.29 -2.64 -3.24
N THR A 23 4.91 -3.81 -3.45
CA THR A 23 5.99 -4.30 -2.59
C THR A 23 6.78 -5.41 -3.27
N HIS A 24 7.96 -5.71 -2.72
CA HIS A 24 8.69 -6.93 -3.00
C HIS A 24 8.51 -7.91 -1.83
N ALA A 25 8.22 -9.16 -2.15
CA ALA A 25 8.14 -10.24 -1.17
C ALA A 25 8.93 -11.45 -1.70
N ALA A 26 9.65 -12.11 -0.80
CA ALA A 26 10.53 -13.24 -1.15
C ALA A 26 10.33 -14.38 -0.15
N MET A 27 10.49 -15.61 -0.63
CA MET A 27 10.60 -16.78 0.23
C MET A 27 11.49 -17.85 -0.41
N VAL A 28 11.97 -18.77 0.41
CA VAL A 28 12.54 -20.04 -0.04
C VAL A 28 11.43 -21.09 0.01
N VAL A 29 11.14 -21.71 -1.13
CA VAL A 29 10.17 -22.80 -1.24
C VAL A 29 10.91 -24.13 -1.01
N PRO A 30 10.47 -24.99 -0.06
CA PRO A 30 11.04 -26.32 0.13
C PRO A 30 10.91 -27.18 -1.13
N GLY A 31 11.76 -28.21 -1.27
CA GLY A 31 11.67 -29.15 -2.39
C GLY A 31 10.30 -29.81 -2.47
N PHE A 32 9.74 -29.93 -3.67
CA PHE A 32 8.44 -30.54 -3.94
C PHE A 32 8.44 -31.21 -5.31
N GLU A 33 7.48 -32.10 -5.54
CA GLU A 33 7.19 -32.70 -6.84
C GLU A 33 5.84 -32.19 -7.35
N GLY A 34 5.74 -31.90 -8.65
CA GLY A 34 4.50 -31.43 -9.27
C GLY A 34 4.11 -30.01 -8.85
N THR A 35 3.23 -29.87 -7.85
CA THR A 35 2.67 -28.58 -7.42
C THR A 35 2.66 -28.46 -5.91
N THR A 36 2.99 -27.27 -5.39
CA THR A 36 2.93 -26.95 -3.97
C THR A 36 2.22 -25.63 -3.73
N THR A 37 1.76 -25.42 -2.50
CA THR A 37 1.17 -24.15 -2.05
C THR A 37 1.95 -23.66 -0.85
N VAL A 38 2.31 -22.37 -0.87
CA VAL A 38 3.09 -21.72 0.17
C VAL A 38 2.40 -20.44 0.61
N LYS A 39 2.60 -20.05 1.88
CA LYS A 39 2.10 -18.78 2.40
C LYS A 39 3.19 -17.72 2.28
N LEU A 40 2.97 -16.73 1.42
CA LEU A 40 3.85 -15.58 1.28
C LEU A 40 3.33 -14.42 2.11
N ALA A 41 4.11 -13.97 3.08
CA ALA A 41 3.82 -12.73 3.77
C ALA A 41 4.07 -11.56 2.82
N VAL A 42 3.02 -10.79 2.55
CA VAL A 42 3.09 -9.55 1.76
C VAL A 42 3.01 -8.38 2.74
N PRO A 43 4.09 -7.61 2.92
CA PRO A 43 4.05 -6.45 3.79
C PRO A 43 3.00 -5.44 3.32
N THR A 44 2.08 -5.09 4.21
CA THR A 44 1.06 -4.08 3.99
C THR A 44 1.39 -2.85 4.82
N SER A 45 1.19 -1.67 4.24
CA SER A 45 1.41 -0.39 4.92
C SER A 45 0.23 0.53 4.67
N PHE A 46 -0.22 1.21 5.72
CA PHE A 46 -1.18 2.31 5.65
C PHE A 46 -0.50 3.68 5.53
N ASP A 47 0.78 3.71 5.12
CA ASP A 47 1.45 4.95 4.80
C ASP A 47 0.84 5.56 3.54
N LEU A 48 -0.12 6.45 3.74
CA LEU A 48 -0.73 7.25 2.68
C LEU A 48 0.26 8.21 2.01
N SER A 49 1.55 8.24 2.34
CA SER A 49 2.55 8.87 1.46
C SER A 49 2.89 7.99 0.24
N MET A 50 2.63 6.68 0.32
CA MET A 50 2.89 5.71 -0.75
C MET A 50 1.75 5.65 -1.76
N ALA A 51 2.09 5.77 -3.04
CA ALA A 51 1.10 5.77 -4.12
C ALA A 51 0.20 4.51 -4.16
N PRO A 52 0.72 3.28 -3.97
CA PRO A 52 -0.13 2.09 -3.88
C PRO A 52 -1.15 2.21 -2.74
N THR A 53 -0.72 2.57 -1.54
CA THR A 53 -1.60 2.68 -0.36
C THR A 53 -2.68 3.74 -0.56
N LYS A 54 -2.34 4.90 -1.14
CA LYS A 54 -3.34 5.91 -1.55
C LYS A 54 -4.34 5.33 -2.55
N TYR A 55 -3.88 4.51 -3.49
CA TYR A 55 -4.76 3.90 -4.50
C TYR A 55 -5.73 2.92 -3.85
N PHE A 56 -5.24 2.04 -2.96
CA PHE A 56 -6.10 1.16 -2.17
C PHE A 56 -7.12 1.94 -1.33
N PHE A 57 -6.69 3.03 -0.69
CA PHE A 57 -7.55 3.90 0.11
C PHE A 57 -8.62 4.62 -0.70
N ALA A 58 -8.30 5.02 -1.94
CA ALA A 58 -9.20 5.80 -2.78
C ALA A 58 -10.31 4.97 -3.45
N LEU A 59 -10.23 3.63 -3.38
CA LEU A 59 -11.23 2.73 -3.95
C LEU A 59 -12.26 2.36 -2.88
N GLU A 60 -13.54 2.62 -3.18
CA GLU A 60 -14.65 2.27 -2.28
C GLU A 60 -15.21 0.86 -2.54
N ASN A 61 -15.09 0.36 -3.78
CA ASN A 61 -15.61 -0.93 -4.19
C ASN A 61 -14.87 -1.48 -5.42
N GLY A 62 -15.22 -2.71 -5.82
CA GLY A 62 -14.63 -3.39 -6.96
C GLY A 62 -13.34 -4.13 -6.60
N ASP A 63 -12.41 -4.17 -7.55
CA ASP A 63 -11.16 -4.92 -7.40
C ASP A 63 -9.93 -4.07 -7.73
N VAL A 64 -8.87 -4.30 -6.98
CA VAL A 64 -7.53 -3.83 -7.30
C VAL A 64 -6.87 -4.80 -8.28
N PRO A 65 -6.49 -4.33 -9.49
CA PRO A 65 -5.77 -5.17 -10.44
C PRO A 65 -4.31 -5.33 -10.01
N LEU A 66 -3.94 -6.53 -9.56
CA LEU A 66 -2.58 -6.89 -9.20
C LEU A 66 -1.92 -7.69 -10.31
N THR A 67 -0.63 -7.39 -10.54
CA THR A 67 0.25 -8.18 -11.40
C THR A 67 1.44 -8.64 -10.57
N PHE A 68 1.58 -9.94 -10.39
CA PHE A 68 2.71 -10.58 -9.73
C PHE A 68 3.77 -10.93 -10.77
N GLN A 69 4.96 -10.38 -10.57
CA GLN A 69 6.13 -10.69 -11.39
C GLN A 69 7.05 -11.58 -10.57
N PHE A 70 7.46 -12.72 -11.15
CA PHE A 70 8.30 -13.68 -10.46
C PHE A 70 9.76 -13.54 -10.91
N SER A 71 10.66 -13.53 -9.93
CA SER A 71 12.10 -13.59 -10.16
C SER A 71 12.70 -14.50 -9.11
N GLY A 72 13.52 -15.45 -9.55
CA GLY A 72 14.06 -16.45 -8.65
C GLY A 72 14.92 -17.48 -9.37
N THR A 73 15.45 -18.40 -8.57
CA THR A 73 16.28 -19.51 -9.03
C THR A 73 15.62 -20.81 -8.60
N VAL A 74 15.49 -21.74 -9.54
CA VAL A 74 14.97 -23.08 -9.31
C VAL A 74 16.12 -24.06 -9.34
N PHE A 75 16.21 -24.89 -8.29
CA PHE A 75 17.12 -26.02 -8.22
C PHE A 75 16.32 -27.30 -8.43
N TYR A 76 16.74 -28.14 -9.35
CA TYR A 76 16.06 -29.41 -9.65
C TYR A 76 17.06 -30.49 -10.03
N ARG A 77 16.63 -31.75 -10.02
CA ARG A 77 17.43 -32.86 -10.58
C ARG A 77 16.88 -33.21 -11.96
N ASP A 78 17.78 -33.39 -12.93
CA ASP A 78 17.39 -33.86 -14.25
C ASP A 78 17.09 -35.38 -14.23
N SER A 79 16.74 -35.94 -15.40
CA SER A 79 16.46 -37.37 -15.54
C SER A 79 17.67 -38.27 -15.24
N ALA A 80 18.90 -37.74 -15.26
CA ALA A 80 20.12 -38.46 -14.90
C ALA A 80 20.51 -38.28 -13.42
N GLY A 81 19.73 -37.50 -12.65
CA GLY A 81 19.96 -37.22 -11.23
C GLY A 81 20.94 -36.08 -10.95
N ALA A 82 21.46 -35.42 -11.98
CA ALA A 82 22.39 -34.30 -11.84
C ALA A 82 21.65 -33.06 -11.30
N LEU A 83 22.30 -32.32 -10.40
CA LEU A 83 21.74 -31.07 -9.86
C LEU A 83 21.85 -29.96 -10.91
N MET A 84 20.71 -29.39 -11.27
CA MET A 84 20.56 -28.32 -12.24
C MET A 84 20.09 -27.03 -11.58
N THR A 85 20.32 -25.91 -12.26
CA THR A 85 19.91 -24.58 -11.83
C THR A 85 19.33 -23.82 -13.02
N GLU A 86 18.16 -23.23 -12.83
CA GLU A 86 17.51 -22.39 -13.83
C GLU A 86 16.98 -21.11 -13.18
N ARG A 87 16.95 -20.03 -13.96
CA ARG A 87 16.31 -18.77 -13.55
C ARG A 87 14.85 -18.78 -13.99
N ILE A 88 13.96 -18.32 -13.12
CA ILE A 88 12.56 -18.10 -13.49
C ILE A 88 12.53 -17.10 -14.65
N SER A 89 11.90 -17.48 -15.76
CA SER A 89 11.74 -16.63 -16.93
C SER A 89 10.93 -15.37 -16.58
N TRP A 90 11.36 -14.22 -17.10
CA TRP A 90 10.64 -12.94 -16.97
C TRP A 90 9.21 -12.96 -17.52
N SER A 91 8.89 -13.92 -18.40
CA SER A 91 7.53 -14.13 -18.91
C SER A 91 6.58 -14.78 -17.90
N LYS A 92 7.10 -15.26 -16.75
CA LYS A 92 6.26 -15.80 -15.68
C LYS A 92 5.70 -14.65 -14.87
N GLU A 93 4.45 -14.31 -15.16
CA GLU A 93 3.62 -13.39 -14.39
C GLU A 93 2.27 -14.01 -14.05
N ALA A 94 1.61 -13.50 -13.02
CA ALA A 94 0.24 -13.84 -12.69
C ALA A 94 -0.58 -12.57 -12.44
N ARG A 95 -1.84 -12.58 -12.86
CA ARG A 95 -2.78 -11.47 -12.62
C ARG A 95 -3.83 -11.91 -11.62
N PHE A 96 -4.18 -11.01 -10.72
CA PHE A 96 -5.18 -11.25 -9.71
C PHE A 96 -6.00 -9.99 -9.47
N ARG A 97 -7.31 -10.16 -9.29
CA ARG A 97 -8.21 -9.08 -8.92
C ARG A 97 -8.45 -9.21 -7.43
N LEU A 98 -7.77 -8.37 -6.64
CA LEU A 98 -7.94 -8.37 -5.19
C LEU A 98 -9.22 -7.56 -4.86
N PRO A 99 -10.25 -8.17 -4.25
CA PRO A 99 -11.43 -7.42 -3.86
C PRO A 99 -11.06 -6.32 -2.88
N VAL A 100 -11.59 -5.11 -3.10
CA VAL A 100 -11.36 -3.96 -2.20
C VAL A 100 -11.80 -4.29 -0.77
N SER A 101 -12.86 -5.10 -0.60
CA SER A 101 -13.33 -5.54 0.72
C SER A 101 -12.25 -6.27 1.53
N VAL A 102 -11.37 -7.06 0.89
CA VAL A 102 -10.28 -7.75 1.60
C VAL A 102 -9.29 -6.75 2.19
N TRP A 103 -9.03 -5.65 1.47
CA TRP A 103 -8.19 -4.58 1.96
C TRP A 103 -8.90 -3.80 3.08
N SER A 104 -10.15 -3.41 2.89
CA SER A 104 -10.94 -2.70 3.90
C SER A 104 -11.06 -3.51 5.21
N GLU A 105 -11.37 -4.80 5.13
CA GLU A 105 -11.43 -5.69 6.31
C GLU A 105 -10.07 -5.82 7.02
N LEU A 106 -8.97 -5.86 6.27
CA LEU A 106 -7.63 -5.84 6.84
C LEU A 106 -7.39 -4.52 7.59
N MET A 107 -7.82 -3.40 7.00
CA MET A 107 -7.67 -2.08 7.59
C MET A 107 -8.49 -1.93 8.86
N ASP A 108 -9.77 -2.29 8.84
CA ASP A 108 -10.67 -2.22 10.00
C ASP A 108 -10.15 -3.09 11.16
N ARG A 109 -9.50 -4.22 10.85
CA ARG A 109 -8.89 -5.08 11.87
C ARG A 109 -7.68 -4.42 12.55
N HIS A 110 -6.88 -3.66 11.81
CA HIS A 110 -5.65 -3.07 12.32
C HIS A 110 -5.86 -1.64 12.87
N TYR A 111 -6.85 -0.91 12.37
CA TYR A 111 -7.15 0.48 12.69
C TYR A 111 -8.68 0.73 12.69
N PRO A 112 -9.43 0.14 13.63
CA PRO A 112 -10.91 0.17 13.59
C PRO A 112 -11.52 1.57 13.69
N ASP A 113 -10.92 2.46 14.50
CA ASP A 113 -11.46 3.79 14.81
C ASP A 113 -10.48 4.93 14.47
N GLY A 114 -9.44 4.65 13.67
CA GLY A 114 -8.35 5.61 13.49
C GLY A 114 -7.67 5.52 12.13
N ALA A 115 -6.98 6.59 11.76
CA ALA A 115 -6.15 6.65 10.56
C ALA A 115 -4.71 6.97 10.94
N TRP A 116 -3.76 6.43 10.16
CA TRP A 116 -2.35 6.81 10.30
C TRP A 116 -2.04 8.04 9.44
N LEU A 117 -1.48 9.08 10.06
CA LEU A 117 -0.96 10.26 9.37
C LEU A 117 0.55 10.36 9.56
N CYS A 118 1.30 10.08 8.49
CA CYS A 118 2.75 10.24 8.50
C CYS A 118 3.12 11.71 8.22
N LEU A 119 3.80 12.36 9.17
CA LEU A 119 4.29 13.73 9.04
C LEU A 119 5.82 13.75 9.01
N ARG A 120 6.38 14.69 8.25
CA ARG A 120 7.80 15.04 8.40
C ARG A 120 8.07 15.46 9.85
N ARG A 121 9.24 15.06 10.36
CA ARG A 121 9.64 15.30 11.75
C ARG A 121 9.55 16.78 12.15
N ASP A 122 10.01 17.68 11.29
CA ASP A 122 9.98 19.13 11.55
C ASP A 122 8.55 19.70 11.60
N VAL A 123 7.64 19.14 10.80
CA VAL A 123 6.21 19.50 10.82
C VAL A 123 5.55 18.97 12.09
N PHE A 124 5.84 17.73 12.48
CA PHE A 124 5.37 17.16 13.73
C PHE A 124 5.85 17.97 14.94
N ASP A 125 7.11 18.38 14.99
CA ASP A 125 7.64 19.20 16.08
C ASP A 125 6.91 20.55 16.21
N ARG A 126 6.53 21.16 15.07
CA ARG A 126 5.71 22.38 15.07
C ARG A 126 4.31 22.11 15.64
N LEU A 127 3.68 21.01 15.25
CA LEU A 127 2.37 20.60 15.74
C LEU A 127 2.40 20.26 17.24
N TYR A 128 3.45 19.59 17.70
CA TYR A 128 3.67 19.28 19.11
C TYR A 128 3.82 20.55 19.96
N ARG A 129 4.60 21.53 19.49
CA ARG A 129 4.69 22.84 20.16
C ARG A 129 3.35 23.57 20.19
N TYR A 130 2.54 23.47 19.13
CA TYR A 130 1.19 24.03 19.09
C TYR A 130 0.31 23.42 20.20
N LYS A 131 0.29 22.08 20.28
CA LYS A 131 -0.45 21.31 21.31
C LYS A 131 -0.02 21.70 22.72
N ALA A 132 1.30 21.73 22.97
CA ALA A 132 1.87 22.04 24.28
C ALA A 132 1.54 23.46 24.77
N ARG A 133 1.64 24.46 23.89
CA ARG A 133 1.35 25.87 24.25
C ARG A 133 -0.10 26.12 24.64
N ARG A 134 -1.03 25.33 24.10
CA ARG A 134 -2.47 25.46 24.33
C ARG A 134 -3.02 24.44 25.33
N ALA A 135 -2.16 23.60 25.89
CA ALA A 135 -2.54 22.50 26.78
C ALA A 135 -3.65 21.62 26.20
N VAL A 136 -3.67 21.41 24.88
CA VAL A 136 -4.71 20.62 24.21
C VAL A 136 -4.51 19.14 24.58
N PRO A 137 -5.55 18.44 25.04
CA PRO A 137 -5.40 17.09 25.60
C PRO A 137 -5.06 16.05 24.54
N THR A 138 -5.71 16.11 23.38
CA THR A 138 -5.60 15.09 22.32
C THR A 138 -5.10 15.68 21.01
N TRP A 139 -4.75 14.82 20.04
CA TRP A 139 -4.33 15.29 18.72
C TRP A 139 -5.53 15.62 17.83
N GLU A 140 -6.65 14.95 18.05
CA GLU A 140 -7.94 15.17 17.40
C GLU A 140 -8.39 16.61 17.62
N THR A 141 -8.37 17.10 18.87
CA THR A 141 -8.70 18.51 19.15
C THR A 141 -7.73 19.50 18.50
N VAL A 142 -6.44 19.15 18.35
CA VAL A 142 -5.49 19.99 17.62
C VAL A 142 -5.87 20.06 16.14
N VAL A 143 -6.26 18.94 15.53
CA VAL A 143 -6.68 18.87 14.14
C VAL A 143 -7.99 19.66 13.94
N ASP A 144 -8.99 19.45 14.79
CA ASP A 144 -10.28 20.17 14.73
C ASP A 144 -10.08 21.69 14.83
N GLU A 145 -9.30 22.17 15.82
CA GLU A 145 -8.99 23.60 15.96
C GLU A 145 -8.31 24.19 14.71
N LEU A 146 -7.44 23.43 14.05
CA LEU A 146 -6.73 23.88 12.85
C LEU A 146 -7.66 23.90 11.63
N LEU A 147 -8.52 22.91 11.49
CA LEU A 147 -9.51 22.83 10.41
C LEU A 147 -10.56 23.94 10.54
N GLU A 148 -11.08 24.18 11.75
CA GLU A 148 -12.03 25.26 12.01
C GLU A 148 -11.44 26.62 11.65
N LYS A 149 -10.19 26.90 12.05
CA LYS A 149 -9.49 28.15 11.69
C LYS A 149 -9.30 28.29 10.18
N ALA A 150 -8.85 27.23 9.52
CA ALA A 150 -8.67 27.24 8.06
C ALA A 150 -10.01 27.47 7.33
N SER A 151 -11.11 26.90 7.85
CA SER A 151 -12.44 27.11 7.29
C SER A 151 -12.96 28.54 7.49
N ALA A 152 -12.66 29.17 8.63
CA ALA A 152 -13.04 30.54 8.93
C ALA A 152 -12.26 31.57 8.08
N GLU A 153 -11.01 31.28 7.72
CA GLU A 153 -10.19 32.11 6.82
C GLU A 153 -10.56 31.93 5.33
N ALA A 154 -11.20 30.80 4.97
CA ALA A 154 -11.62 30.50 3.60
C ALA A 154 -12.98 31.09 3.21
N VAL A 155 -13.71 31.71 4.14
CA VAL A 155 -14.93 32.48 3.84
C VAL A 155 -14.52 33.90 3.43
N PRO A 156 -14.76 34.33 2.18
CA PRO A 156 -14.51 35.71 1.75
C PRO A 156 -15.50 36.71 2.36
#